data_AF-A0A0D5LT72-F1
#
_entry.id   AF-A0A0D5LT72-F1
#
_cell.length_a   1.000
_cell.length_b   1.000
_cell.length_c   1.000
_cell.angle_alpha   90.00
_cell.angle_beta   90.00
_cell.angle_gamma   90.00
#
_symmetry.space_group_name_H-M   'P 1'
#
loop_
_entity.id
_entity.type
_entity.pdbx_description
1 polymer ?
#
loop_
_entity_poly.entity_id
_entity_poly.type
_entity_poly.pdbx_seq_one_letter_code
_entity_poly.pdbx_strand_id
1 'polypeptide(L)'
;MLRPLDLILILVMVATATVTYTIKYSAEATLDEVRKLDDQIALEENNIDLLKADEALLTQPARLGRLASHYSLELGLQPAEPEQIATLDQLPPIAPPPAVEDLPPLVAGEAPDGTDIVITGSVTP
;
A
#
# COMPACT_ATOMS: atom_id res chain seq x y z
N MET A 1 47.50 36.63 -38.42
CA MET A 1 46.11 36.57 -37.89
C MET A 1 45.57 35.16 -38.13
N LEU A 2 45.46 34.34 -37.09
CA LEU A 2 45.10 32.91 -37.21
C LEU A 2 43.58 32.71 -37.22
N ARG A 3 42.94 33.20 -38.28
CA ARG A 3 41.49 33.08 -38.56
C ARG A 3 40.88 31.69 -38.27
N PRO A 4 41.52 30.55 -38.59
CA PRO A 4 40.94 29.23 -38.28
C PRO A 4 40.94 28.89 -36.78
N LEU A 5 41.90 29.41 -36.01
CA LEU A 5 41.97 29.17 -34.56
C LEU A 5 40.85 29.91 -33.83
N ASP A 6 40.55 31.15 -34.24
CA ASP A 6 39.45 31.94 -33.68
C ASP A 6 38.10 31.24 -33.90
N LEU A 7 37.89 30.63 -35.08
CA LEU A 7 36.69 29.85 -35.38
C LEU A 7 36.54 28.64 -34.45
N ILE A 8 37.64 27.91 -34.21
CA ILE A 8 37.65 26.75 -33.31
C ILE A 8 37.34 27.20 -31.87
N LEU A 9 37.93 28.30 -31.41
CA LEU A 9 37.66 28.83 -30.07
C LEU A 9 36.19 29.20 -29.87
N ILE A 10 35.57 29.84 -30.86
CA ILE A 10 34.14 30.17 -30.83
C ILE A 10 33.30 28.89 -30.77
N LEU A 11 33.65 27.87 -31.58
CA LEU A 11 32.94 26.59 -31.57
C LEU A 11 33.04 25.91 -30.20
N VAL A 12 34.24 25.87 -29.61
CA VAL A 12 34.45 25.32 -28.26
C VAL A 12 33.64 26.08 -27.22
N MET A 13 33.65 27.42 -27.26
CA MET A 13 32.86 28.25 -26.36
C MET A 13 31.35 27.92 -26.46
N VAL A 14 30.81 27.85 -27.67
CA VAL A 14 29.39 27.53 -27.90
C VAL A 14 29.06 26.12 -27.43
N ALA A 15 29.95 25.15 -27.68
CA ALA A 15 29.79 23.77 -27.22
C ALA A 15 29.73 23.71 -25.68
N THR A 16 30.65 24.37 -24.98
CA THR A 16 30.66 24.42 -23.52
C THR A 16 29.39 25.08 -22.98
N ALA A 17 28.97 26.22 -23.55
CA ALA A 17 27.75 26.91 -23.14
C ALA A 17 26.50 26.03 -23.31
N THR A 18 26.43 25.28 -24.42
CA THR A 18 25.33 24.36 -24.70
C THR A 18 25.28 23.24 -23.66
N VAL A 19 26.42 22.60 -23.38
CA VAL A 19 26.51 21.53 -22.36
C VAL A 19 26.06 22.04 -20.99
N THR A 20 26.57 23.18 -20.53
CA THR A 20 26.18 23.75 -19.23
C THR A 20 24.69 24.05 -19.16
N TYR A 21 24.11 24.61 -20.22
CA TYR A 21 22.68 24.88 -20.28
C TYR A 21 21.84 23.59 -20.22
N THR A 22 22.23 22.56 -20.99
CA THR A 22 21.50 21.28 -20.98
C THR A 22 21.50 20.62 -19.60
N ILE A 23 22.63 20.63 -18.90
CA ILE A 23 22.74 20.09 -17.54
C ILE A 23 21.82 20.87 -16.59
N LYS A 24 21.91 22.21 -16.59
CA LYS A 24 21.07 23.06 -15.75
C LYS A 24 19.58 22.80 -16.03
N TYR A 25 19.19 22.77 -17.29
CA TYR A 25 17.81 22.55 -17.71
C TYR A 25 17.28 21.18 -17.31
N SER A 26 18.10 20.12 -17.46
CA SER A 26 17.71 18.77 -17.02
C SER A 26 17.52 18.70 -15.50
N ALA A 27 18.38 19.38 -14.73
CA ALA A 27 18.27 19.40 -13.27
C ALA A 27 17.01 20.15 -12.83
N GLU A 28 16.68 21.28 -13.47
CA GLU A 28 15.46 22.04 -13.19
C GLU A 28 14.20 21.22 -13.53
N ALA A 29 14.18 20.51 -14.66
CA ALA A 29 13.06 19.65 -15.05
C ALA A 29 12.81 18.51 -14.05
N THR A 30 13.87 17.82 -13.60
CA THR A 30 13.73 16.75 -12.60
C THR A 30 13.32 17.31 -11.23
N LEU A 31 13.78 18.50 -10.87
CA LEU A 31 13.44 19.13 -9.59
C LEU A 31 11.95 19.50 -9.52
N ASP A 32 11.37 19.97 -10.62
CA ASP A 32 9.94 20.23 -10.71
C ASP A 32 9.10 18.95 -10.60
N GLU A 33 9.58 17.83 -11.16
CA GLU A 33 8.93 16.52 -11.01
C GLU A 33 8.98 16.03 -9.56
N VAL A 34 10.12 16.15 -8.89
CA VAL A 34 10.27 15.79 -7.47
C VAL A 34 9.33 16.61 -6.60
N ARG A 35 9.26 17.94 -6.80
CA ARG A 35 8.33 18.80 -6.06
C ARG A 35 6.87 18.37 -6.23
N LYS A 36 6.48 18.05 -7.46
CA LYS A 36 5.13 17.56 -7.75
C LYS A 36 4.85 16.23 -7.06
N LEU A 37 5.85 15.37 -6.94
CA LEU A 37 5.71 14.09 -6.24
C LEU A 37 5.61 14.30 -4.73
N ASP A 38 6.44 15.17 -4.14
CA ASP A 38 6.37 15.52 -2.72
C ASP A 38 5.01 16.11 -2.35
N ASP A 39 4.45 16.98 -3.18
CA ASP A 39 3.11 17.54 -2.98
C ASP A 39 2.01 16.45 -3.01
N GLN A 40 2.16 15.44 -3.89
CA GLN A 40 1.24 14.30 -3.95
C GLN A 40 1.38 13.40 -2.73
N ILE A 41 2.59 13.13 -2.27
CA ILE A 41 2.86 12.34 -1.06
C ILE A 41 2.25 13.04 0.15
N ALA A 42 2.46 14.34 0.31
CA ALA A 42 1.88 15.11 1.41
C ALA A 42 0.34 15.07 1.39
N LEU A 43 -0.28 15.14 0.20
CA LEU A 43 -1.73 15.01 0.08
C LEU A 43 -2.22 13.62 0.50
N GLU A 44 -1.53 12.56 0.08
CA GLU A 44 -1.88 11.18 0.43
C GLU A 44 -1.67 10.89 1.92
N GLU A 45 -0.60 11.42 2.53
CA GLU A 45 -0.38 11.33 3.97
C GLU A 45 -1.53 11.94 4.78
N ASN A 46 -2.01 13.12 4.36
CA ASN A 46 -3.18 13.74 4.99
C ASN A 46 -4.46 12.88 4.84
N ASN A 47 -4.63 12.20 3.71
CA ASN A 47 -5.75 11.28 3.48
C ASN A 47 -5.65 10.04 4.39
N ILE A 48 -4.47 9.44 4.50
CA ILE A 48 -4.21 8.33 5.41
C ILE A 48 -4.51 8.72 6.86
N ASP A 49 -4.13 9.91 7.29
CA ASP A 49 -4.39 10.37 8.65
C ASP A 49 -5.88 10.60 8.93
N LEU A 50 -6.64 11.06 7.93
CA LEU A 50 -8.09 11.10 8.00
C LEU A 50 -8.68 9.69 8.16
N LEU A 51 -8.22 8.73 7.35
CA LEU A 51 -8.69 7.35 7.42
C LEU A 51 -8.34 6.67 8.75
N LYS A 52 -7.16 6.95 9.32
CA LYS A 52 -6.80 6.48 10.66
C LYS A 52 -7.70 7.06 11.75
N ALA A 53 -8.15 8.31 11.59
CA ALA A 53 -9.11 8.90 12.53
C ALA A 53 -10.47 8.18 12.46
N ASP A 54 -10.92 7.82 11.27
CA ASP A 54 -12.13 7.03 11.06
C ASP A 54 -11.98 5.60 11.59
N GLU A 55 -10.83 4.97 11.34
CA GLU A 55 -10.49 3.67 11.91
C GLU A 55 -10.54 3.71 13.44
N ALA A 56 -9.91 4.73 14.05
CA ALA A 56 -9.93 4.93 15.49
C ALA A 56 -11.36 5.08 16.00
N LEU A 57 -12.24 5.81 15.30
CA LEU A 57 -13.66 5.96 15.64
C LEU A 57 -14.43 4.63 15.56
N LEU A 58 -14.20 3.85 14.50
CA LEU A 58 -14.89 2.58 14.27
C LEU A 58 -14.46 1.50 15.26
N THR A 59 -13.18 1.49 15.64
CA THR A 59 -12.57 0.51 16.56
C THR A 59 -12.63 0.91 18.03
N GLN A 60 -13.31 2.02 18.37
CA GLN A 60 -13.50 2.43 19.77
C GLN A 60 -14.09 1.31 20.63
N PRO A 61 -13.42 0.91 21.74
CA PRO A 61 -13.84 -0.22 22.55
C PRO A 61 -15.24 -0.02 23.16
N ALA A 62 -15.58 1.22 23.53
CA ALA A 62 -16.92 1.55 24.02
C ALA A 62 -18.02 1.33 22.96
N ARG A 63 -17.72 1.57 21.68
CA ARG A 63 -18.65 1.35 20.57
C ARG A 63 -18.78 -0.15 20.28
N LEU A 64 -17.67 -0.87 20.23
CA LEU A 64 -17.65 -2.32 20.04
C LEU A 64 -18.40 -3.05 21.16
N GLY A 65 -18.21 -2.66 22.42
CA GLY A 65 -18.93 -3.22 23.56
C GLY A 65 -20.46 -3.01 23.47
N ARG A 66 -20.89 -1.81 23.06
CA ARG A 66 -22.33 -1.55 22.80
C ARG A 66 -22.87 -2.42 21.68
N LEU A 67 -22.12 -2.58 20.58
CA LEU A 67 -22.53 -3.39 19.44
C LEU A 67 -22.61 -4.88 19.80
N ALA A 68 -21.60 -5.41 20.51
CA ALA A 68 -21.58 -6.77 21.00
C ALA A 68 -22.74 -7.06 21.97
N SER A 69 -23.10 -6.09 22.82
CA SER A 69 -24.26 -6.21 23.71
C SER A 69 -25.58 -6.18 22.94
N HIS A 70 -25.69 -5.34 21.92
CA HIS A 70 -26.91 -5.21 21.11
C HIS A 70 -27.20 -6.48 20.28
N TYR A 71 -26.15 -7.09 19.72
CA TYR A 71 -26.25 -8.30 18.90
C TYR A 71 -25.92 -9.58 19.68
N SER A 72 -26.02 -9.56 21.02
CA SER A 72 -25.58 -10.67 21.88
C SER A 72 -26.29 -11.99 21.58
N LEU A 73 -27.55 -11.93 21.14
CA LEU A 73 -28.38 -13.11 20.84
C LEU A 73 -27.97 -13.79 19.52
N GLU A 74 -27.46 -13.03 18.55
CA GLU A 74 -26.99 -13.55 17.26
C GLU A 74 -25.52 -13.97 17.33
N LEU A 75 -24.67 -13.18 18.01
CA LEU A 75 -23.24 -13.37 18.04
C LEU A 75 -22.77 -14.32 19.16
N GLY A 76 -23.53 -14.46 20.25
CA GLY A 76 -23.20 -15.38 21.35
C GLY A 76 -21.86 -15.11 22.04
N LEU A 77 -21.33 -13.88 21.92
CA LEU A 77 -20.01 -13.52 22.43
C LEU A 77 -19.98 -13.47 23.96
N GLN A 78 -18.88 -13.96 24.53
CA GLN A 78 -18.56 -13.85 25.96
C GLN A 78 -17.33 -12.95 26.16
N PRO A 79 -17.22 -12.24 27.30
CA PRO A 79 -16.00 -11.52 27.63
C PRO A 79 -14.80 -12.47 27.63
N ALA A 80 -13.69 -12.03 27.05
CA ALA A 80 -12.46 -12.81 27.07
C ALA A 80 -11.92 -12.90 28.51
N GLU A 81 -11.66 -14.12 28.96
CA GLU A 81 -11.00 -14.34 30.24
C GLU A 81 -9.49 -14.07 30.11
N PRO A 82 -8.81 -13.58 31.17
CA PRO A 82 -7.38 -13.27 31.10
C PRO A 82 -6.51 -14.45 30.64
N GLU A 83 -6.92 -15.68 30.97
CA GLU A 83 -6.23 -16.92 30.60
C GLU A 83 -6.31 -17.24 29.10
N GLN A 84 -7.28 -16.65 28.38
CA GLN A 84 -7.46 -16.85 26.93
C GLN A 84 -6.57 -15.92 26.10
N ILE A 85 -5.92 -14.93 26.73
CA ILE A 85 -5.00 -14.01 26.07
C ILE A 85 -3.60 -14.64 26.09
N ALA A 86 -3.26 -15.38 25.03
CA ALA A 86 -1.98 -16.05 24.89
C ALA A 86 -0.93 -15.17 24.20
N THR A 87 0.32 -15.26 24.65
CA THR A 87 1.49 -14.71 23.96
C THR A 87 2.04 -15.75 22.97
N LEU A 88 2.83 -15.33 21.96
CA LEU A 88 3.29 -16.19 20.85
C LEU A 88 4.00 -17.47 21.31
N ASP A 89 4.67 -17.44 22.45
CA ASP A 89 5.39 -18.53 23.12
C ASP A 89 4.48 -19.52 23.87
N GLN A 90 3.23 -19.14 24.12
CA GLN A 90 2.21 -19.95 24.80
C GLN A 90 1.31 -20.69 23.78
N LEU A 91 1.48 -20.44 22.49
CA LEU A 91 0.74 -21.16 21.45
C LEU A 91 1.22 -22.62 21.37
N PRO A 92 0.30 -23.59 21.30
CA PRO A 92 0.69 -24.96 21.01
C PRO A 92 1.40 -25.02 19.66
N PRO A 93 2.37 -25.95 19.47
CA PRO A 93 3.00 -26.15 18.17
C PRO A 93 1.91 -26.39 17.12
N ILE A 94 2.06 -25.76 15.95
CA ILE A 94 1.15 -25.91 14.81
C ILE A 94 0.89 -27.41 14.63
N ALA A 95 -0.37 -27.81 14.78
CA ALA A 95 -0.76 -29.19 14.56
C ALA A 95 -0.31 -29.58 13.15
N PRO A 96 0.24 -30.80 12.95
CA PRO A 96 0.49 -31.31 11.60
C PRO A 96 -0.76 -31.08 10.74
N PRO A 97 -0.60 -30.69 9.46
CA PRO A 97 -1.75 -30.57 8.58
C PRO A 97 -2.57 -31.86 8.72
N PRO A 98 -3.91 -31.76 8.86
CA PRO A 98 -4.73 -32.94 8.96
C PRO A 98 -4.32 -33.86 7.80
N ALA A 99 -4.13 -35.14 8.09
CA ALA A 99 -4.06 -36.13 7.02
C ALA A 99 -5.24 -35.81 6.10
N VAL A 100 -4.97 -35.70 4.79
CA VAL A 100 -6.01 -35.50 3.79
C VAL A 100 -7.00 -36.64 3.98
N GLU A 101 -8.02 -36.40 4.82
CA GLU A 101 -9.23 -37.17 4.82
C GLU A 101 -9.77 -36.96 3.41
N ASP A 102 -10.07 -38.05 2.71
CA ASP A 102 -10.73 -38.03 1.41
C ASP A 102 -12.12 -37.39 1.60
N LEU A 103 -12.15 -36.06 1.73
CA LEU A 103 -13.35 -35.28 1.74
C LEU A 103 -13.99 -35.52 0.37
N PRO A 104 -15.27 -35.92 0.31
CA PRO A 104 -15.96 -36.01 -0.97
C PRO A 104 -15.77 -34.66 -1.67
N PRO A 105 -15.46 -34.65 -2.98
CA PRO A 105 -15.10 -33.44 -3.69
C PRO A 105 -16.16 -32.40 -3.38
N LEU A 106 -15.74 -31.35 -2.66
CA LEU A 106 -16.52 -30.13 -2.56
C LEU A 106 -16.74 -29.75 -4.01
N VAL A 107 -17.99 -29.83 -4.46
CA VAL A 107 -18.40 -29.31 -5.76
C VAL A 107 -18.32 -27.79 -5.61
N ALA A 108 -17.09 -27.27 -5.58
CA ALA A 108 -16.80 -25.92 -5.99
C ALA A 108 -17.29 -25.89 -7.44
N GLY A 109 -18.39 -25.19 -7.68
CA GLY A 109 -18.78 -24.87 -9.04
C GLY A 109 -17.61 -24.13 -9.64
N GLU A 110 -16.84 -24.82 -10.49
CA GLU A 110 -15.74 -24.23 -11.21
C GLU A 110 -16.35 -23.21 -12.18
N ALA A 111 -16.17 -21.93 -11.86
CA ALA A 111 -16.48 -20.86 -12.79
C ALA A 111 -15.54 -21.04 -14.00
N PRO A 112 -16.04 -20.95 -15.25
CA PRO A 112 -15.32 -21.38 -16.45
C PRO A 112 -14.05 -20.59 -16.80
N ASP A 113 -13.62 -19.63 -15.97
CA ASP A 113 -12.52 -18.70 -16.26
C ASP A 113 -11.50 -18.52 -15.12
N GLY A 114 -11.46 -19.41 -14.12
CA GLY A 114 -10.37 -19.47 -13.14
C GLY A 114 -10.19 -18.23 -12.24
N THR A 115 -11.22 -17.38 -12.13
CA THR A 115 -11.25 -16.25 -11.20
C THR A 115 -11.96 -16.64 -9.90
N ASP A 116 -11.37 -16.20 -8.79
CA ASP A 116 -11.86 -16.43 -7.43
C ASP A 116 -13.30 -15.90 -7.30
N ILE A 117 -14.21 -16.72 -6.76
CA ILE A 117 -15.65 -16.42 -6.70
C ILE A 117 -15.94 -15.34 -5.64
N VAL A 118 -14.95 -15.03 -4.80
CA VAL A 118 -15.05 -14.02 -3.74
C VAL A 118 -14.66 -12.65 -4.31
N ILE A 119 -15.67 -11.94 -4.81
CA ILE A 119 -15.56 -10.52 -5.18
C ILE A 119 -15.39 -9.71 -3.88
N THR A 120 -14.14 -9.46 -3.49
CA THR A 120 -13.84 -8.36 -2.57
C THR A 120 -14.04 -7.06 -3.36
N GLY A 121 -14.76 -6.10 -2.79
CA GLY A 121 -15.28 -4.91 -3.51
C GLY A 121 -14.22 -3.95 -4.08
N SER A 122 -12.95 -4.32 -4.08
CA SER A 122 -11.82 -3.54 -4.58
C SER A 122 -11.31 -3.97 -5.97
N VAL A 123 -11.89 -4.99 -6.61
CA VAL A 123 -11.54 -5.34 -8.00
C VAL A 123 -12.77 -5.23 -8.91
N THR A 124 -12.65 -4.36 -9.91
CA THR A 124 -13.62 -4.21 -11.01
C THR A 124 -13.24 -5.24 -12.08
N PRO A 125 -14.21 -5.93 -12.71
CA PRO A 125 -13.95 -7.05 -13.64
C PRO A 125 -13.06 -6.69 -14.83
#